data_AF-A0A0B6YU55-F1
#
_entry.id   AF-A0A0B6YU55-F1
#
_cell.length_a   1.000
_cell.length_b   1.000
_cell.length_c   1.000
_cell.angle_alpha   90.00
_cell.angle_beta   90.00
_cell.angle_gamma   90.00
#
_symmetry.space_group_name_H-M   'P 1'
#
loop_
_entity.id
_entity.type
_entity.pdbx_description
1 polymer ?
#
loop_
_entity_poly.entity_id
_entity_poly.type
_entity_poly.pdbx_seq_one_letter_code
_entity_poly.pdbx_strand_id
1 'polypeptide(L)'
;RKKTGVGYPQLSAVLNCADAAHGLNGHIISDGGITNPGDCAKAFGGGADFVMIGGQFAGHDQSAGEIIEQNGKTYKKFYGMSSDTAMKKHAGSVAEYRASEGKTILCPYRGDVNNTIQDILGGL
;
A
#
# COMPACT_ATOMS: atom_id res chain seq x y z
N ARG A 1 12.59 5.34 -4.07
CA ARG A 1 13.73 4.39 -4.24
C ARG A 1 14.34 4.38 -5.64
N LYS A 2 13.73 3.78 -6.68
CA LYS A 2 14.39 3.68 -8.01
C LYS A 2 14.61 5.02 -8.74
N LYS A 3 13.74 6.00 -8.54
CA LYS A 3 13.83 7.32 -9.19
C LYS A 3 14.77 8.28 -8.45
N THR A 4 14.63 8.34 -7.13
CA THR A 4 15.31 9.34 -6.27
C THR A 4 16.48 8.80 -5.47
N GLY A 5 16.68 7.48 -5.43
CA GLY A 5 17.64 6.84 -4.51
C GLY A 5 17.20 6.81 -3.04
N VAL A 6 16.22 7.64 -2.66
CA VAL A 6 15.76 7.78 -1.27
C VAL A 6 14.81 6.64 -0.87
N GLY A 7 15.00 6.14 0.35
CA GLY A 7 14.10 5.25 1.06
C GLY A 7 14.76 4.63 2.29
N TYR A 8 13.94 4.05 3.16
CA TYR A 8 14.38 3.36 4.38
C TYR A 8 13.73 1.97 4.45
N PRO A 9 14.43 0.91 4.91
CA PRO A 9 13.82 -0.39 5.18
C PRO A 9 12.68 -0.27 6.20
N GLN A 10 11.48 -0.78 5.87
CA GLN A 10 10.26 -0.44 6.59
C GLN A 10 10.30 -0.84 8.07
N LEU A 11 10.74 -2.06 8.39
CA LEU A 11 10.78 -2.52 9.78
C LEU A 11 11.75 -1.68 10.63
N SER A 12 12.92 -1.33 10.09
CA SER A 12 13.85 -0.43 10.78
C SER A 12 13.30 1.00 10.92
N ALA A 13 12.53 1.49 9.95
CA ALA A 13 11.84 2.78 10.07
C ALA A 13 10.81 2.75 11.20
N VAL A 14 9.99 1.69 11.26
CA VAL A 14 8.97 1.52 12.30
C VAL A 14 9.62 1.50 13.68
N LEU A 15 10.66 0.67 13.89
CA LEU A 15 11.37 0.59 15.18
C LEU A 15 11.88 1.96 15.65
N ASN A 16 12.61 2.66 14.78
CA ASN A 16 13.19 3.96 15.14
C ASN A 16 12.13 5.05 15.36
N CYS A 17 11.08 5.06 14.54
CA CYS A 17 10.01 6.06 14.65
C CYS A 17 9.09 5.79 15.83
N ALA A 18 8.87 4.53 16.19
CA ALA A 18 8.09 4.14 17.37
C ALA A 18 8.77 4.64 18.64
N ASP A 19 10.06 4.31 18.82
CA ASP A 19 10.85 4.76 19.97
C ASP A 19 10.82 6.30 20.12
N ALA A 20 10.96 7.03 19.01
CA ALA A 20 10.91 8.49 19.02
C ALA A 20 9.52 9.06 19.35
N ALA A 21 8.46 8.48 18.76
CA ALA A 21 7.09 8.97 18.93
C ALA A 21 6.55 8.64 20.33
N HIS A 22 6.74 7.40 20.79
CA HIS A 22 6.26 6.93 22.09
C HIS A 22 6.94 7.65 23.24
N GLY A 23 8.21 8.05 23.09
CA GLY A 23 8.90 8.92 24.05
C GLY A 23 8.24 10.30 24.27
N LEU A 24 7.39 10.72 23.33
CA LEU A 24 6.61 11.96 23.38
C LEU A 24 5.09 11.70 23.58
N ASN A 25 4.70 10.47 23.91
CA ASN A 25 3.29 10.01 23.93
C ASN A 25 2.56 10.19 22.58
N GLY A 26 3.30 10.23 21.48
CA GLY A 26 2.78 10.19 20.12
C GLY A 26 2.44 8.76 19.69
N HIS A 27 1.85 8.63 18.50
CA HIS A 27 1.56 7.33 17.87
C HIS A 27 2.03 7.36 16.42
N ILE A 28 2.28 6.18 15.85
CA ILE A 28 2.74 6.03 14.47
C ILE A 28 1.85 5.11 13.65
N ILE A 29 1.89 5.31 12.34
CA ILE A 29 1.25 4.43 11.35
C ILE A 29 2.35 3.85 10.47
N SER A 30 2.46 2.51 10.42
CA SER A 30 3.30 1.85 9.41
C SER A 30 2.56 1.83 8.07
N ASP A 31 2.98 2.69 7.15
CA ASP A 31 2.36 2.79 5.82
C ASP A 31 3.21 2.11 4.73
N GLY A 32 2.62 1.09 4.12
CA GLY A 32 3.17 0.41 2.96
C GLY A 32 4.11 -0.76 3.27
N GLY A 33 4.25 -1.64 2.28
CA GLY A 33 5.12 -2.82 2.36
C GLY A 33 4.49 -4.09 2.92
N ILE A 34 3.22 -4.05 3.35
CA ILE A 34 2.49 -5.23 3.82
C ILE A 34 2.06 -6.10 2.64
N THR A 35 2.55 -7.33 2.57
CA THR A 35 2.23 -8.30 1.50
C THR A 35 1.51 -9.54 1.99
N ASN A 36 1.57 -9.82 3.30
CA ASN A 36 0.93 -10.95 3.97
C ASN A 36 0.60 -10.57 5.43
N PRO A 37 -0.27 -11.32 6.13
CA PRO A 37 -0.62 -11.06 7.52
C PRO A 37 0.59 -11.00 8.48
N GLY A 38 1.61 -11.83 8.25
CA GLY A 38 2.83 -11.85 9.06
C GLY A 38 3.65 -10.55 8.97
N ASP A 39 3.59 -9.82 7.85
CA ASP A 39 4.19 -8.48 7.75
C ASP A 39 3.44 -7.48 8.63
N CYS A 40 2.12 -7.62 8.74
CA CYS A 40 1.28 -6.80 9.63
C CYS A 40 1.65 -7.08 11.10
N ALA A 41 1.77 -8.36 11.47
CA ALA A 41 2.21 -8.76 12.80
C ALA A 41 3.60 -8.21 13.15
N LYS A 42 4.54 -8.26 12.19
CA LYS A 42 5.89 -7.67 12.37
C LYS A 42 5.86 -6.16 12.51
N ALA A 43 4.95 -5.46 11.82
CA ALA A 43 4.82 -4.01 11.96
C ALA A 43 4.34 -3.64 13.37
N PHE A 44 3.31 -4.32 13.89
CA PHE A 44 2.88 -4.15 15.28
C PHE A 44 3.97 -4.54 16.28
N GLY A 45 4.64 -5.68 16.07
CA GLY A 45 5.77 -6.11 16.90
C GLY A 45 6.97 -5.15 16.85
N GLY A 46 7.08 -4.34 15.80
CA GLY A 46 8.07 -3.27 15.68
C GLY A 46 7.68 -1.97 16.39
N GLY A 47 6.50 -1.90 17.02
CA GLY A 47 6.03 -0.71 17.74
C GLY A 47 5.07 0.19 16.94
N ALA A 48 4.54 -0.26 15.81
CA ALA A 48 3.50 0.49 15.13
C ALA A 48 2.18 0.45 15.92
N ASP A 49 1.50 1.59 16.09
CA ASP A 49 0.16 1.64 16.70
C ASP A 49 -0.93 1.31 15.68
N PHE A 50 -0.69 1.67 14.42
CA PHE A 50 -1.58 1.39 13.30
C PHE A 50 -0.79 0.91 12.08
N VAL A 51 -1.44 0.16 11.19
CA VAL A 51 -0.86 -0.30 9.93
C VAL A 51 -1.77 0.10 8.77
N MET A 52 -1.22 0.83 7.80
CA MET A 52 -1.93 1.24 6.58
C MET A 52 -1.57 0.31 5.43
N ILE A 53 -2.60 -0.24 4.78
CA ILE A 53 -2.45 -1.29 3.78
C ILE A 53 -3.15 -0.87 2.48
N GLY A 54 -2.37 -0.74 1.39
CA GLY A 54 -2.90 -0.49 0.06
C GLY A 54 -3.02 -1.77 -0.76
N GLY A 55 -1.89 -2.40 -1.06
CA GLY A 55 -1.81 -3.51 -2.02
C GLY A 55 -2.69 -4.72 -1.68
N GLN A 56 -2.84 -5.07 -0.41
CA GLN A 56 -3.70 -6.20 -0.02
C GLN A 56 -5.19 -5.91 -0.15
N PHE A 57 -5.61 -4.64 -0.02
CA PHE A 57 -7.00 -4.23 -0.22
C PHE A 57 -7.31 -3.81 -1.67
N ALA A 58 -6.34 -3.90 -2.58
CA ALA A 58 -6.56 -3.76 -4.01
C ALA A 58 -7.10 -5.06 -4.62
N GLY A 59 -7.94 -4.95 -5.64
CA GLY A 59 -8.48 -6.13 -6.34
C GLY A 59 -9.80 -6.66 -5.78
N HIS A 60 -10.38 -6.00 -4.78
CA HIS A 60 -11.64 -6.38 -4.16
C HIS A 60 -12.83 -5.66 -4.76
N ASP A 61 -14.05 -6.13 -4.50
CA ASP A 61 -15.29 -5.48 -4.95
C ASP A 61 -15.37 -4.02 -4.52
N GLN A 62 -15.01 -3.76 -3.26
CA GLN A 62 -15.04 -2.45 -2.62
C GLN A 62 -13.90 -1.53 -3.06
N SER A 63 -12.84 -2.08 -3.67
CA SER A 63 -11.71 -1.26 -4.11
C SER A 63 -12.11 -0.46 -5.37
N ALA A 64 -11.59 0.77 -5.52
CA ALA A 64 -11.72 1.48 -6.79
C ALA A 64 -10.90 0.78 -7.89
N GLY A 65 -11.20 1.09 -9.16
CA GLY A 65 -10.46 0.59 -10.32
C GLY A 65 -11.33 -0.24 -11.27
N GLU A 66 -11.01 -0.17 -12.55
CA GLU A 66 -11.71 -0.91 -13.60
C GLU A 66 -11.39 -2.40 -13.51
N ILE A 67 -12.40 -3.23 -13.72
CA ILE A 67 -12.25 -4.67 -13.89
C ILE A 67 -11.83 -4.93 -15.34
N ILE A 68 -10.77 -5.72 -15.51
CA ILE A 68 -10.19 -6.05 -16.80
C ILE A 68 -10.10 -7.56 -16.90
N GLU A 69 -10.64 -8.12 -17.97
CA GLU A 69 -10.41 -9.52 -18.33
C GLU A 69 -9.22 -9.63 -19.28
N GLN A 70 -8.25 -10.45 -18.92
CA GLN A 70 -7.08 -10.71 -19.74
C GLN A 70 -6.69 -12.18 -19.63
N ASN A 71 -6.56 -12.85 -20.78
CA ASN A 71 -6.19 -14.27 -20.87
C ASN A 71 -7.08 -15.18 -20.00
N GLY A 72 -8.40 -14.93 -19.99
CA GLY A 72 -9.36 -15.71 -19.20
C GLY A 72 -9.27 -15.51 -17.69
N LYS A 73 -8.54 -14.48 -17.23
CA LYS A 73 -8.45 -14.11 -15.81
C LYS A 73 -8.97 -12.69 -15.60
N THR A 74 -9.64 -12.50 -14.48
CA THR A 74 -10.18 -11.20 -14.07
C THR A 74 -9.17 -10.49 -13.17
N TYR A 75 -8.92 -9.22 -13.48
CA TYR A 75 -8.03 -8.33 -12.74
C TYR A 75 -8.77 -7.03 -12.42
N LYS A 76 -8.25 -6.29 -11.44
CA LYS A 76 -8.66 -4.92 -11.16
C LYS A 76 -7.45 -3.99 -11.25
N LYS A 77 -7.63 -2.87 -11.92
CA LYS A 77 -6.56 -1.88 -12.12
C LYS A 77 -6.29 -1.13 -10.82
N PHE A 78 -5.04 -1.20 -10.34
CA PHE A 78 -4.56 -0.46 -9.17
C PHE A 78 -3.39 0.42 -9.56
N TYR A 79 -3.33 1.65 -9.04
CA TYR A 79 -2.24 2.57 -9.36
C TYR A 79 -1.83 3.38 -8.14
N GLY A 80 -0.53 3.63 -8.00
CA GLY A 80 -0.01 4.55 -6.99
C GLY A 80 -0.39 5.99 -7.33
N MET A 81 -0.66 6.81 -6.30
CA MET A 81 -1.06 8.21 -6.50
C MET A 81 -0.02 9.08 -7.22
N SER A 82 1.26 8.69 -7.18
CA SER A 82 2.34 9.34 -7.94
C SER A 82 2.61 8.70 -9.31
N SER A 83 1.69 7.89 -9.84
CA SER A 83 1.78 7.30 -11.19
C SER A 83 1.27 8.26 -12.26
N ASP A 84 1.71 8.07 -13.50
CA ASP A 84 1.19 8.83 -14.64
C ASP A 84 -0.32 8.68 -14.80
N THR A 85 -0.87 7.52 -14.42
CA THR A 85 -2.32 7.27 -14.44
C THR A 85 -3.06 8.17 -13.45
N ALA A 86 -2.55 8.29 -12.22
CA ALA A 86 -3.12 9.18 -11.21
C ALA A 86 -2.97 10.66 -11.59
N MET A 87 -1.78 11.06 -12.04
CA MET A 87 -1.50 12.45 -12.41
C MET A 87 -2.37 12.91 -13.59
N LYS A 88 -2.54 12.08 -14.62
CA LYS A 88 -3.45 12.40 -15.73
C LYS A 88 -4.91 12.49 -15.27
N LYS A 89 -5.35 11.58 -14.40
CA LYS A 89 -6.75 11.54 -13.93
C LYS A 89 -7.11 12.71 -13.02
N HIS A 90 -6.20 13.15 -12.16
CA HIS A 90 -6.50 14.13 -11.11
C HIS A 90 -5.90 15.52 -11.34
N ALA A 91 -4.80 15.63 -12.09
CA ALA A 91 -4.12 16.91 -12.34
C ALA A 91 -4.14 17.32 -13.83
N GLY A 92 -4.77 16.53 -14.71
CA GLY A 92 -4.89 16.82 -16.15
C GLY A 92 -3.62 16.56 -16.97
N SER A 93 -2.44 16.71 -16.38
CA SER A 93 -1.17 16.35 -17.00
C SER A 93 -0.09 16.05 -15.95
N VAL A 94 1.01 15.43 -16.38
CA VAL A 94 2.25 15.36 -15.60
C VAL A 94 3.01 16.64 -15.92
N ALA A 95 3.23 17.51 -14.93
CA ALA A 95 4.07 18.69 -15.15
C ALA A 95 5.47 18.25 -15.61
N GLU A 96 6.07 18.92 -16.59
CA GLU A 96 7.34 18.50 -17.22
C GLU A 96 8.48 18.25 -16.21
N TYR A 97 8.46 18.94 -15.07
CA TYR A 97 9.46 18.81 -14.01
C TYR A 97 9.17 17.69 -12.99
N ARG A 98 8.04 16.97 -13.08
CA ARG A 98 7.67 15.89 -12.15
C ARG A 98 7.95 14.52 -12.76
N ALA A 99 8.69 13.69 -12.04
CA ALA A 99 8.90 12.29 -12.41
C ALA A 99 7.84 11.38 -11.78
N SER A 100 7.35 10.42 -12.54
CA SER A 100 6.46 9.35 -12.06
C SER A 100 7.22 8.41 -11.11
N GLU A 101 6.82 8.40 -9.83
CA GLU A 101 7.34 7.50 -8.80
C GLU A 101 6.42 6.31 -8.52
N GLY A 102 5.14 6.42 -8.89
CA GLY A 102 4.15 5.36 -8.78
C GLY A 102 4.08 4.47 -10.01
N LYS A 103 3.51 3.28 -9.86
CA LYS A 103 3.22 2.37 -10.97
C LYS A 103 1.74 2.04 -11.03
N THR A 104 1.29 1.69 -12.22
CA THR A 104 -0.02 1.07 -12.46
C THR A 104 0.21 -0.42 -12.62
N ILE A 105 -0.56 -1.22 -11.89
CA ILE A 105 -0.50 -2.67 -11.90
C ILE A 105 -1.91 -3.24 -12.06
N LEU A 106 -1.96 -4.49 -12.54
CA LEU A 106 -3.19 -5.28 -12.57
C LEU A 106 -3.15 -6.22 -11.38
N CYS A 107 -4.00 -5.97 -10.38
CA CYS A 107 -4.16 -6.86 -9.25
C CYS A 107 -5.14 -7.97 -9.64
N PRO A 108 -4.86 -9.25 -9.36
CA PRO A 108 -5.86 -10.30 -9.51
C PRO A 108 -7.15 -9.92 -8.78
N TYR A 109 -8.30 -10.25 -9.37
CA TYR A 109 -9.58 -10.06 -8.71
C TYR A 109 -9.70 -11.01 -7.50
N ARG A 110 -10.09 -10.47 -6.35
CA ARG A 110 -10.11 -11.16 -5.05
C ARG A 110 -11.51 -11.28 -4.43
N GLY A 111 -12.55 -10.74 -5.09
CA GLY A 111 -13.91 -10.72 -4.55
C GLY A 111 -14.08 -9.81 -3.33
N ASP A 112 -14.95 -10.19 -2.39
CA ASP A 112 -15.25 -9.40 -1.20
C ASP A 112 -14.01 -9.20 -0.30
N VAL A 113 -13.74 -7.96 0.09
CA VAL A 113 -12.66 -7.57 1.02
C VAL A 113 -12.78 -8.22 2.40
N ASN A 114 -13.99 -8.59 2.84
CA ASN A 114 -14.21 -9.22 4.14
C ASN A 114 -13.34 -10.48 4.33
N ASN A 115 -13.13 -11.26 3.27
CA ASN A 115 -12.29 -12.45 3.32
C ASN A 115 -10.83 -12.11 3.64
N THR A 116 -10.30 -11.04 3.04
CA THR A 116 -8.92 -10.58 3.29
C THR A 116 -8.78 -9.93 4.66
N ILE A 117 -9.82 -9.24 5.15
CA ILE A 117 -9.82 -8.70 6.52
C ILE A 117 -9.75 -9.85 7.53
N GLN A 118 -10.58 -10.89 7.36
CA GLN A 118 -10.57 -12.05 8.25
C GLN A 118 -9.23 -12.80 8.21
N ASP A 119 -8.61 -12.94 7.04
CA ASP A 119 -7.27 -13.55 6.89
C ASP A 119 -6.19 -12.75 7.63
N ILE A 120 -6.19 -11.42 7.49
CA ILE A 120 -5.26 -10.55 8.22
C ILE A 120 -5.49 -10.66 9.72
N LEU A 121 -6.74 -10.57 10.19
CA LEU A 121 -7.07 -10.66 11.61
C LEU A 121 -6.78 -12.04 12.20
N GLY A 122 -6.92 -13.12 11.43
CA GLY A 122 -6.60 -14.47 11.88
C GLY A 122 -5.10 -14.76 11.94
N GLY A 123 -4.28 -14.01 11.19
CA GLY A 123 -2.82 -14.13 11.21
C GLY A 123 -2.11 -13.21 12.21
N LEU A 124 -2.82 -12.25 12.80
CA LEU A 124 -2.35 -11.37 13.88
C LEU A 124 -2.51 -12.07 15.23
#